data_AF-A0A7S0FHP9-F1
#
_entry.id   AF-A0A7S0FHP9-F1
#
_cell.length_a   1.000
_cell.length_b   1.000
_cell.length_c   1.000
_cell.angle_alpha   90.00
_cell.angle_beta   90.00
_cell.angle_gamma   90.00
#
_symmetry.space_group_name_H-M   'P 1'
#
loop_
_entity.id
_entity.type
_entity.pdbx_description
1 polymer ?
#
loop_
_entity_poly.entity_id
_entity_poly.type
_entity_poly.pdbx_seq_one_letter_code
_entity_poly.pdbx_strand_id
1 'polypeptide(L)'
;SSAKEGGGEISVHLPPNDTVLSNLREIDFYSWENVGKDELKARNPAEYQSWKEGNPHGLIVDDCYPLLEIWERAKTVWHEIREETQAKEQDNGGGATLLVAHGTLGQSLLSTAFGIDATAFRRNEFPNCGIAEIHWHPSKDRATAWRWCHPPPPSAAECDLTRKITAYNLGCLREQLADIVLEGGGTLP
;
A
#
# COMPACT_ATOMS: atom_id res chain seq x y z
N SER A 1 20.05 24.94 5.04
CA SER A 1 19.45 26.22 5.44
C SER A 1 18.11 26.31 4.73
N SER A 2 16.94 26.18 5.34
CA SER A 2 16.48 26.25 6.73
C SER A 2 15.19 25.44 6.83
N ALA A 3 14.95 24.76 7.95
CA ALA A 3 13.61 24.59 8.51
C ALA A 3 13.77 24.35 10.01
N LYS A 4 13.35 25.36 10.78
CA LYS A 4 13.32 25.35 12.23
C LYS A 4 12.24 24.37 12.72
N GLU A 5 12.56 23.72 13.83
CA GLU A 5 11.66 22.95 14.68
C GLU A 5 10.32 23.67 14.89
N GLY A 6 9.26 23.04 14.42
CA GLY A 6 7.87 23.36 14.74
C GLY A 6 7.22 22.12 15.32
N GLY A 7 7.52 21.82 16.58
CA GLY A 7 6.94 20.73 17.35
C GLY A 7 5.46 20.98 17.64
N GLY A 8 4.60 20.64 16.68
CA GLY A 8 3.18 20.38 16.92
C GLY A 8 2.96 18.87 16.87
N GLU A 9 2.94 18.23 18.03
CA GLU A 9 2.57 16.82 18.15
C GLU A 9 1.11 16.67 17.70
N ILE A 10 0.90 16.19 16.46
CA ILE A 10 -0.42 15.81 15.98
C ILE A 10 -0.80 14.55 16.75
N SER A 11 -1.54 14.70 17.85
CA SER A 11 -2.14 13.58 18.54
C SER A 11 -3.18 12.96 17.61
N VAL A 12 -2.78 11.88 16.93
CA VAL A 12 -3.63 11.10 16.06
C VAL A 12 -4.57 10.29 16.96
N HIS A 13 -5.82 10.75 17.11
CA HIS A 13 -6.82 9.97 17.81
C HIS A 13 -7.33 8.87 16.88
N LEU A 14 -6.69 7.72 16.97
CA LEU A 14 -7.16 6.48 16.36
C LEU A 14 -8.50 6.08 16.99
N PRO A 15 -9.44 5.50 16.22
CA PRO A 15 -10.64 4.93 16.81
C PRO A 15 -10.23 3.90 17.87
N PRO A 16 -10.97 3.74 18.97
CA PRO A 16 -10.54 3.04 20.19
C PRO A 16 -10.19 1.54 20.05
N ASN A 17 -10.25 0.98 18.85
CA ASN A 17 -9.97 -0.43 18.53
C ASN A 17 -8.94 -0.58 17.39
N ASP A 18 -8.05 0.39 17.21
CA ASP A 18 -6.97 0.28 16.23
C ASP A 18 -5.92 -0.75 16.66
N THR A 19 -5.27 -1.35 15.67
CA THR A 19 -4.17 -2.29 15.89
C THR A 19 -3.11 -1.99 14.85
N VAL A 20 -1.88 -1.78 15.32
CA VAL A 20 -0.74 -1.52 14.45
C VAL A 20 0.02 -2.82 14.24
N LEU A 21 -0.01 -3.33 13.01
CA LEU A 21 0.78 -4.49 12.61
C LEU A 21 2.10 -4.02 12.01
N SER A 22 3.24 -4.50 12.52
CA SER A 22 4.58 -4.12 12.03
C SER A 22 4.78 -4.42 10.55
N ASN A 23 4.06 -5.42 10.02
CA ASN A 23 4.13 -5.83 8.63
C ASN A 23 3.39 -4.88 7.66
N LEU A 24 2.69 -3.86 8.17
CA LEU A 24 2.00 -2.85 7.35
C LEU A 24 2.90 -1.74 6.79
N ARG A 25 4.17 -1.74 7.16
CA ARG A 25 5.19 -0.82 6.63
C ARG A 25 5.35 -0.98 5.10
N GLU A 26 5.76 0.07 4.41
CA GLU A 26 5.93 0.05 2.95
C GLU A 26 7.16 -0.79 2.51
N ILE A 27 7.37 -0.92 1.20
CA ILE A 27 8.51 -1.62 0.59
C ILE A 27 9.84 -1.01 1.06
N ASP A 28 10.80 -1.88 1.38
CA ASP A 28 12.16 -1.45 1.74
C ASP A 28 13.00 -1.37 0.49
N PHE A 29 13.64 -0.23 0.29
CA PHE A 29 14.62 -0.06 -0.77
C PHE A 29 16.06 -0.05 -0.25
N TYR A 30 16.28 -0.23 1.06
CA TYR A 30 17.61 -0.35 1.68
C TYR A 30 18.55 0.79 1.27
N SER A 31 19.73 0.50 0.70
CA SER A 31 20.69 1.51 0.23
C SER A 31 20.15 2.47 -0.83
N TRP A 32 19.00 2.18 -1.46
CA TRP A 32 18.35 3.07 -2.41
C TRP A 32 17.39 4.07 -1.73
N GLU A 33 17.07 3.89 -0.45
CA GLU A 33 16.23 4.83 0.28
C GLU A 33 16.86 6.21 0.34
N ASN A 34 16.05 7.24 0.11
CA ASN A 34 16.48 8.64 0.06
C ASN A 34 17.52 8.97 -1.03
N VAL A 35 17.81 8.05 -1.95
CA VAL A 35 18.71 8.31 -3.08
C VAL A 35 17.92 8.90 -4.25
N GLY A 36 18.46 9.97 -4.84
CA GLY A 36 17.85 10.63 -5.99
C GLY A 36 17.76 9.73 -7.22
N LYS A 37 16.66 9.83 -7.97
CA LYS A 37 16.43 9.04 -9.19
C LYS A 37 17.57 9.11 -10.20
N ASP A 38 18.13 10.28 -10.45
CA ASP A 38 19.21 10.45 -11.43
C ASP A 38 20.52 9.83 -10.94
N GLU A 39 20.73 9.81 -9.61
CA GLU A 39 21.86 9.12 -8.99
C GLU A 39 21.70 7.60 -9.10
N LEU A 40 20.50 7.05 -8.82
CA LEU A 40 20.22 5.62 -8.99
C LEU A 40 20.40 5.17 -10.44
N LYS A 41 19.91 5.95 -11.41
CA LYS A 41 20.11 5.68 -12.84
C LYS A 41 21.59 5.64 -13.23
N ALA A 42 22.39 6.52 -12.65
CA ALA A 42 23.81 6.62 -12.96
C ALA A 42 24.63 5.49 -12.29
N ARG A 43 24.31 5.16 -11.03
CA ARG A 43 25.03 4.15 -10.23
C ARG A 43 24.62 2.72 -10.54
N ASN A 44 23.32 2.50 -10.77
CA ASN A 44 22.70 1.18 -10.88
C ASN A 44 21.76 1.10 -12.10
N PRO A 45 22.26 1.35 -13.33
CA PRO A 45 21.41 1.45 -14.51
C PRO A 45 20.65 0.16 -14.81
N ALA A 46 21.25 -1.01 -14.59
CA ALA A 46 20.62 -2.30 -14.89
C ALA A 46 19.48 -2.61 -13.91
N GLU A 47 19.73 -2.45 -12.62
CA GLU A 47 18.73 -2.65 -11.56
C GLU A 47 17.60 -1.63 -11.70
N TYR A 48 17.93 -0.36 -11.99
CA TYR A 48 16.94 0.69 -12.20
C TYR A 48 16.02 0.35 -13.39
N GLN A 49 16.58 -0.17 -14.48
CA GLN A 49 15.79 -0.65 -15.63
C GLN A 49 14.93 -1.87 -15.26
N SER A 50 15.49 -2.83 -14.50
CA SER A 50 14.73 -3.98 -14.00
C SER A 50 13.52 -3.53 -13.18
N TRP A 51 13.69 -2.51 -12.33
CA TRP A 51 12.61 -1.93 -11.53
C TRP A 51 11.56 -1.19 -12.36
N LYS A 52 11.97 -0.40 -13.35
CA LYS A 52 11.03 0.48 -14.10
C LYS A 52 10.27 -0.24 -15.19
N GLU A 53 10.96 -1.01 -16.04
CA GLU A 53 10.43 -1.49 -17.31
C GLU A 53 10.61 -3.00 -17.52
N GLY A 54 11.50 -3.62 -16.74
CA GLY A 54 11.85 -5.02 -16.87
C GLY A 54 11.15 -5.94 -15.87
N ASN A 55 11.96 -6.57 -15.03
CA ASN A 55 11.54 -7.54 -14.04
C ASN A 55 11.64 -6.96 -12.61
N PRO A 56 10.60 -6.28 -12.10
CA PRO A 56 10.66 -5.68 -10.77
C PRO A 56 10.71 -6.73 -9.64
N HIS A 57 10.24 -7.96 -9.86
CA HIS A 57 10.35 -9.05 -8.86
C HIS A 57 11.73 -9.72 -8.87
N GLY A 58 12.54 -9.46 -9.89
CA GLY A 58 13.96 -9.84 -9.95
C GLY A 58 14.91 -8.74 -9.51
N LEU A 59 14.42 -7.58 -9.05
CA LEU A 59 15.26 -6.52 -8.49
C LEU A 59 15.95 -7.04 -7.21
N ILE A 60 17.26 -6.85 -7.14
CA ILE A 60 18.06 -7.10 -5.93
C ILE A 60 18.62 -5.77 -5.46
N VAL A 61 18.46 -5.46 -4.17
CA VAL A 61 19.12 -4.33 -3.50
C VAL A 61 19.70 -4.84 -2.19
N ASP A 62 21.00 -4.66 -1.98
CA ASP A 62 21.73 -5.14 -0.80
C ASP A 62 21.48 -6.63 -0.48
N ASP A 63 21.53 -7.48 -1.52
CA ASP A 63 21.25 -8.94 -1.47
C ASP A 63 19.81 -9.33 -1.09
N CYS A 64 18.91 -8.35 -0.94
CA CYS A 64 17.48 -8.54 -0.69
C CYS A 64 16.65 -8.43 -1.97
N TYR A 65 15.42 -8.98 -1.94
CA TYR A 65 14.44 -8.88 -3.04
C TYR A 65 13.24 -8.03 -2.60
N PRO A 66 13.31 -6.69 -2.68
CA PRO A 66 12.30 -5.78 -2.13
C PRO A 66 10.85 -6.17 -2.42
N LEU A 67 10.55 -6.48 -3.68
CA LEU A 67 9.18 -6.77 -4.12
C LEU A 67 8.69 -8.15 -3.64
N LEU A 68 9.58 -9.14 -3.56
CA LEU A 68 9.21 -10.47 -3.04
C LEU A 68 8.97 -10.40 -1.53
N GLU A 69 9.81 -9.66 -0.80
CA GLU A 69 9.69 -9.51 0.65
C GLU A 69 8.39 -8.81 1.06
N ILE A 70 7.99 -7.73 0.37
CA ILE A 70 6.69 -7.09 0.66
C ILE A 70 5.51 -8.02 0.32
N TRP A 71 5.65 -8.90 -0.68
CA TRP A 71 4.61 -9.89 -0.99
C TRP A 71 4.49 -10.95 0.11
N GLU A 72 5.61 -11.42 0.67
CA GLU A 72 5.59 -12.31 1.83
C GLU A 72 4.99 -11.60 3.06
N ARG A 73 5.32 -10.32 3.29
CA ARG A 73 4.68 -9.53 4.35
C ARG A 73 3.17 -9.39 4.14
N ALA A 74 2.73 -9.17 2.91
CA ALA A 74 1.31 -9.11 2.57
C ALA A 74 0.58 -10.44 2.85
N LYS A 75 1.22 -11.59 2.62
CA LYS A 75 0.67 -12.91 3.00
C LYS A 75 0.46 -13.03 4.50
N THR A 76 1.46 -12.64 5.29
CA THR A 76 1.37 -12.65 6.75
C THR A 76 0.24 -11.74 7.24
N VAL A 77 0.20 -10.50 6.76
CA VAL A 77 -0.85 -9.52 7.11
C VAL A 77 -2.24 -10.02 6.71
N TRP A 78 -2.39 -10.60 5.51
CA TRP A 78 -3.66 -11.14 5.06
C TRP A 78 -4.18 -12.27 5.96
N HIS A 79 -3.28 -13.15 6.41
CA HIS A 79 -3.62 -14.21 7.36
C HIS A 79 -4.06 -13.65 8.71
N GLU A 80 -3.25 -12.76 9.30
CA GLU A 80 -3.51 -12.12 10.60
C GLU A 80 -4.88 -11.40 10.59
N ILE A 81 -5.14 -10.59 9.56
CA ILE A 81 -6.41 -9.86 9.46
C ILE A 81 -7.60 -10.80 9.37
N ARG A 82 -7.50 -11.88 8.58
CA ARG A 82 -8.60 -12.84 8.46
C ARG A 82 -8.91 -13.52 9.80
N GLU A 83 -7.88 -13.93 10.53
CA GLU A 83 -8.04 -14.55 11.86
C GLU A 83 -8.67 -13.56 12.86
N GLU A 84 -8.16 -12.33 12.91
CA GLU A 84 -8.70 -11.30 13.79
C GLU A 84 -10.14 -10.92 13.45
N THR A 85 -10.45 -10.73 12.17
CA THR A 85 -11.82 -10.43 11.71
C THR A 85 -12.75 -11.56 12.12
N GLN A 86 -12.38 -12.81 11.86
CA GLN A 86 -13.21 -13.97 12.20
C GLN A 86 -13.44 -14.11 13.71
N ALA A 87 -12.41 -13.85 14.53
CA ALA A 87 -12.54 -13.87 15.99
C ALA A 87 -13.54 -12.80 16.46
N LYS A 88 -13.46 -11.58 15.92
CA LYS A 88 -14.38 -10.47 16.24
C LYS A 88 -15.80 -10.68 15.70
N GLU A 89 -15.96 -11.43 14.61
CA GLU A 89 -17.26 -11.77 14.02
C GLU A 89 -18.10 -12.68 14.91
N GLN A 90 -17.47 -13.65 15.57
CA GLN A 90 -18.14 -14.58 16.48
C GLN A 90 -18.82 -13.86 17.65
N ASP A 91 -18.27 -12.72 18.05
CA ASP A 91 -18.79 -11.90 19.15
C ASP A 91 -19.91 -10.94 18.71
N ASN A 92 -19.90 -10.44 17.45
CA ASN A 92 -20.70 -9.28 17.03
C ASN A 92 -21.56 -9.45 15.76
N GLY A 93 -21.58 -10.60 15.08
CA GLY A 93 -22.52 -10.90 13.99
C GLY A 93 -22.14 -10.43 12.58
N GLY A 94 -20.84 -10.32 12.29
CA GLY A 94 -20.27 -9.91 11.00
C GLY A 94 -19.27 -8.76 11.17
N GLY A 95 -18.16 -8.77 10.42
CA GLY A 95 -16.99 -7.95 10.72
C GLY A 95 -16.29 -7.48 9.46
N ALA A 96 -16.23 -6.16 9.28
CA ALA A 96 -15.36 -5.54 8.29
C ALA A 96 -14.13 -4.99 9.01
N THR A 97 -12.94 -5.31 8.51
CA THR A 97 -11.70 -4.67 8.94
C THR A 97 -11.28 -3.63 7.91
N LEU A 98 -11.07 -2.39 8.36
CA LEU A 98 -10.44 -1.36 7.55
C LEU A 98 -8.93 -1.44 7.74
N LEU A 99 -8.20 -1.58 6.64
CA LEU A 99 -6.75 -1.55 6.63
C LEU A 99 -6.25 -0.26 5.97
N VAL A 100 -5.30 0.40 6.61
CA VAL A 100 -4.57 1.54 6.05
C VAL A 100 -3.18 1.07 5.71
N ALA A 101 -2.79 1.22 4.44
CA ALA A 101 -1.54 0.73 3.90
C ALA A 101 -1.02 1.69 2.82
N HIS A 102 0.28 1.59 2.53
CA HIS A 102 0.89 2.29 1.41
C HIS A 102 0.61 1.57 0.09
N GLY A 103 0.89 2.24 -1.04
CA GLY A 103 0.45 1.79 -2.36
C GLY A 103 1.01 0.43 -2.78
N THR A 104 2.28 0.12 -2.51
CA THR A 104 2.86 -1.18 -2.90
C THR A 104 2.34 -2.29 -2.01
N LEU A 105 2.19 -2.03 -0.71
CA LEU A 105 1.56 -2.99 0.19
C LEU A 105 0.09 -3.26 -0.19
N GLY A 106 -0.68 -2.23 -0.51
CA GLY A 106 -2.08 -2.37 -0.93
C GLY A 106 -2.24 -3.25 -2.17
N GLN A 107 -1.36 -3.06 -3.16
CA GLN A 107 -1.26 -3.94 -4.34
C GLN A 107 -0.96 -5.39 -3.97
N SER A 108 0.01 -5.57 -3.08
CA SER A 108 0.48 -6.88 -2.63
C SER A 108 -0.62 -7.61 -1.87
N LEU A 109 -1.35 -6.92 -1.00
CA LEU A 109 -2.47 -7.44 -0.23
C LEU A 109 -3.65 -7.84 -1.12
N LEU A 110 -4.06 -6.96 -2.03
CA LEU A 110 -5.13 -7.29 -2.97
C LEU A 110 -4.76 -8.53 -3.78
N SER A 111 -3.56 -8.60 -4.33
CA SER A 111 -3.11 -9.74 -5.12
C SER A 111 -3.01 -11.02 -4.29
N THR A 112 -2.47 -10.91 -3.07
CA THR A 112 -2.37 -12.00 -2.09
C THR A 112 -3.73 -12.58 -1.75
N ALA A 113 -4.75 -11.72 -1.56
CA ALA A 113 -6.10 -12.17 -1.26
C ALA A 113 -6.67 -13.09 -2.36
N PHE A 114 -6.26 -12.90 -3.61
CA PHE A 114 -6.63 -13.76 -4.76
C PHE A 114 -5.62 -14.88 -5.05
N GLY A 115 -4.57 -15.04 -4.23
CA GLY A 115 -3.52 -16.03 -4.44
C GLY A 115 -2.63 -15.74 -5.66
N ILE A 116 -2.46 -14.46 -6.00
CA ILE A 116 -1.62 -13.98 -7.10
C ILE A 116 -0.28 -13.49 -6.54
N ASP A 117 0.81 -13.87 -7.19
CA ASP A 117 2.18 -13.54 -6.79
C ASP A 117 2.65 -12.15 -7.29
N ALA A 118 3.90 -11.80 -6.96
CA ALA A 118 4.53 -10.52 -7.29
C ALA A 118 4.59 -10.19 -8.79
N THR A 119 4.28 -11.14 -9.69
CA THR A 119 4.12 -10.86 -11.12
C THR A 119 2.92 -9.96 -11.42
N ALA A 120 2.03 -9.75 -10.43
CA ALA A 120 0.91 -8.82 -10.51
C ALA A 120 1.23 -7.40 -10.05
N PHE A 121 2.47 -7.13 -9.65
CA PHE A 121 2.88 -5.77 -9.30
C PHE A 121 2.56 -4.80 -10.44
N ARG A 122 1.96 -3.65 -10.06
CA ARG A 122 1.45 -2.60 -10.96
C ARG A 122 0.26 -2.98 -11.85
N ARG A 123 -0.39 -4.15 -11.67
CA ARG A 123 -1.65 -4.45 -12.38
C ARG A 123 -2.82 -3.60 -11.89
N ASN A 124 -2.84 -3.22 -10.62
CA ASN A 124 -3.82 -2.32 -10.03
C ASN A 124 -3.08 -1.19 -9.33
N GLU A 125 -3.29 0.06 -9.74
CA GLU A 125 -2.69 1.19 -9.04
C GLU A 125 -3.50 1.52 -7.78
N PHE A 126 -2.82 1.74 -6.66
CA PHE A 126 -3.43 2.17 -5.40
C PHE A 126 -3.12 3.66 -5.20
N PRO A 127 -4.01 4.56 -5.64
CA PRO A 127 -3.79 5.98 -5.48
C PRO A 127 -3.92 6.37 -4.00
N ASN A 128 -3.38 7.54 -3.65
CA ASN A 128 -3.60 8.12 -2.33
C ASN A 128 -5.10 8.23 -2.04
N CYS A 129 -5.51 7.77 -0.85
CA CYS A 129 -6.91 7.71 -0.41
C CYS A 129 -7.82 6.79 -1.26
N GLY A 130 -7.25 5.96 -2.13
CA GLY A 130 -8.00 4.90 -2.82
C GLY A 130 -8.51 3.85 -1.83
N ILE A 131 -9.74 3.38 -2.02
CA ILE A 131 -10.35 2.34 -1.18
C ILE A 131 -10.77 1.16 -2.05
N ALA A 132 -10.15 0.00 -1.83
CA ALA A 132 -10.57 -1.27 -2.38
C ALA A 132 -11.30 -2.10 -1.31
N GLU A 133 -12.47 -2.62 -1.65
CA GLU A 133 -13.20 -3.58 -0.82
C GLU A 133 -12.95 -4.98 -1.34
N ILE A 134 -12.53 -5.88 -0.46
CA ILE A 134 -12.24 -7.28 -0.77
C ILE A 134 -13.25 -8.16 -0.04
N HIS A 135 -13.97 -8.99 -0.78
CA HIS A 135 -14.90 -9.97 -0.23
C HIS A 135 -14.21 -11.32 -0.14
N TRP A 136 -14.24 -11.92 1.04
CA TRP A 136 -13.67 -13.22 1.32
C TRP A 136 -14.59 -14.01 2.24
N HIS A 137 -14.32 -15.31 2.40
CA HIS A 137 -15.10 -16.18 3.27
C HIS A 137 -14.15 -17.10 4.06
N PRO A 138 -14.39 -17.35 5.35
CA PRO A 138 -13.54 -18.20 6.19
C PRO A 138 -13.19 -19.56 5.59
N SER A 139 -14.17 -20.22 4.96
CA SER A 139 -13.98 -21.54 4.32
C SER A 139 -13.30 -21.52 2.95
N LYS A 140 -12.86 -20.35 2.48
CA LYS A 140 -12.16 -20.19 1.20
C LYS A 140 -10.73 -19.75 1.44
N ASP A 141 -9.81 -20.34 0.70
CA ASP A 141 -8.40 -19.94 0.76
C ASP A 141 -8.17 -18.57 0.11
N ARG A 142 -9.03 -18.20 -0.84
CA ARG A 142 -8.95 -16.97 -1.64
C ARG A 142 -10.20 -16.12 -1.51
N ALA A 143 -10.03 -14.82 -1.64
CA ALA A 143 -11.10 -13.86 -1.85
C ALA A 143 -11.94 -14.22 -3.09
N THR A 144 -13.22 -13.89 -3.03
CA THR A 144 -14.21 -14.27 -4.05
C THR A 144 -14.55 -13.11 -4.97
N ALA A 145 -14.47 -11.87 -4.48
CA ALA A 145 -14.72 -10.67 -5.24
C ALA A 145 -13.98 -9.49 -4.64
N TRP A 146 -13.77 -8.45 -5.44
CA TRP A 146 -13.31 -7.16 -4.95
C TRP A 146 -13.87 -6.05 -5.84
N ARG A 147 -13.90 -4.82 -5.32
CA ARG A 147 -14.28 -3.63 -6.08
C ARG A 147 -13.59 -2.39 -5.54
N TRP A 148 -13.44 -1.39 -6.40
CA TRP A 148 -13.11 -0.03 -5.95
C TRP A 148 -14.35 0.64 -5.34
N CYS A 149 -14.16 1.30 -4.20
CA CYS A 149 -15.19 2.07 -3.50
C CYS A 149 -15.00 3.59 -3.66
N HIS A 150 -13.77 4.10 -3.82
CA HIS A 150 -13.48 5.54 -3.97
C HIS A 150 -12.07 5.81 -4.55
N PRO A 151 -11.89 6.84 -5.42
CA PRO A 151 -12.07 6.80 -6.89
C PRO A 151 -10.71 6.51 -7.63
N PRO A 152 -10.59 6.31 -8.99
CA PRO A 152 -11.18 7.14 -10.09
C PRO A 152 -11.67 6.41 -11.39
N PRO A 153 -12.54 7.03 -12.26
CA PRO A 153 -12.30 8.25 -13.10
C PRO A 153 -13.11 9.52 -12.65
N PRO A 154 -12.99 10.70 -13.29
CA PRO A 154 -13.28 11.99 -12.66
C PRO A 154 -14.77 12.30 -12.58
N SER A 155 -15.33 12.38 -11.36
CA SER A 155 -16.51 13.21 -11.11
C SER A 155 -16.65 13.50 -9.60
N ALA A 156 -17.00 14.76 -9.31
CA ALA A 156 -17.04 15.35 -7.98
C ALA A 156 -18.27 14.91 -7.18
N ALA A 157 -18.07 14.11 -6.13
CA ALA A 157 -18.95 14.07 -4.96
C ALA A 157 -18.26 13.31 -3.81
N GLU A 158 -17.87 14.03 -2.75
CA GLU A 158 -17.23 13.46 -1.55
C GLU A 158 -18.26 13.24 -0.41
N CYS A 159 -18.16 12.11 0.30
CA CYS A 159 -18.95 11.80 1.51
C CYS A 159 -18.16 12.10 2.82
N ASP A 160 -18.86 12.27 3.95
CA ASP A 160 -18.30 12.71 5.25
C ASP A 160 -17.30 11.72 5.88
N LEU A 161 -17.48 10.42 5.68
CA LEU A 161 -16.51 9.40 6.12
C LEU A 161 -15.19 9.52 5.33
N THR A 162 -15.28 9.89 4.06
CA THR A 162 -14.14 10.17 3.19
C THR A 162 -13.32 11.35 3.72
N ARG A 163 -13.97 12.43 4.15
CA ARG A 163 -13.25 13.58 4.72
C ARG A 163 -12.48 13.20 5.98
N LYS A 164 -13.00 12.28 6.78
CA LYS A 164 -12.35 11.80 8.01
C LYS A 164 -11.13 10.91 7.70
N ILE A 165 -11.24 9.98 6.75
CA ILE A 165 -10.13 9.11 6.34
C ILE A 165 -9.04 9.92 5.59
N THR A 166 -9.44 10.83 4.70
CA THR A 166 -8.51 11.71 3.98
C THR A 166 -7.81 12.69 4.93
N ALA A 167 -8.51 13.28 5.91
CA ALA A 167 -7.88 14.13 6.91
C ALA A 167 -6.91 13.36 7.82
N TYR A 168 -7.23 12.11 8.16
CA TYR A 168 -6.34 11.22 8.89
C TYR A 168 -5.06 10.90 8.10
N ASN A 169 -5.20 10.52 6.83
CA ASN A 169 -4.06 10.19 5.98
C ASN A 169 -3.23 11.43 5.59
N LEU A 170 -3.85 12.58 5.31
CA LEU A 170 -3.14 13.82 4.99
C LEU A 170 -2.29 14.35 6.16
N GLY A 171 -2.68 14.05 7.41
CA GLY A 171 -1.88 14.34 8.60
C GLY A 171 -0.58 13.51 8.66
N CYS A 172 -0.64 12.24 8.24
CA CYS A 172 0.53 11.35 8.12
C CYS A 172 1.37 11.62 6.85
N LEU A 173 0.74 12.05 5.75
CA LEU A 173 1.36 12.17 4.43
C LEU A 173 2.30 13.37 4.25
N ARG A 174 2.40 14.28 5.22
CA ARG A 174 3.29 15.44 5.10
C ARG A 174 4.79 15.09 5.24
N GLU A 175 5.12 13.85 5.58
CA GLU A 175 6.51 13.40 5.76
C GLU A 175 6.98 12.29 4.79
N GLN A 176 6.14 11.77 3.88
CA GLN A 176 6.52 10.59 3.06
C GLN A 176 6.28 10.72 1.55
N LEU A 177 5.94 11.90 1.03
CA LEU A 177 5.75 12.10 -0.42
C LEU A 177 7.07 12.30 -1.17
N ALA A 178 7.86 11.24 -1.30
CA ALA A 178 8.91 11.12 -2.31
C ALA A 178 8.93 9.75 -3.02
N ASP A 179 7.89 8.93 -2.87
CA ASP A 179 7.83 7.65 -3.55
C ASP A 179 7.36 7.79 -5.00
N ILE A 180 8.24 7.35 -5.89
CA ILE A 180 8.21 7.48 -7.34
C ILE A 180 7.00 6.70 -7.90
N VAL A 181 5.86 7.37 -8.03
CA VAL A 181 4.84 7.07 -9.05
C VAL A 181 4.89 8.22 -10.05
N LEU A 182 5.47 7.96 -11.22
CA LEU A 182 5.37 8.87 -12.35
C LEU A 182 4.23 8.39 -13.23
N GLU A 183 3.23 9.24 -13.37
CA GLU A 183 2.13 9.11 -14.31
C GLU A 183 2.65 8.71 -15.70
N GLY A 184 2.14 7.60 -16.21
CA GLY A 184 2.32 7.20 -17.59
C GLY A 184 1.53 8.14 -18.51
N GLY A 185 2.15 9.25 -18.90
CA GLY A 185 1.70 10.08 -20.00
C GLY A 185 1.83 9.32 -21.32
N GLY A 186 0.76 8.62 -21.71
CA GLY A 186 0.59 8.05 -23.05
C GLY A 186 -0.53 8.77 -23.78
N THR A 187 -0.16 9.68 -24.68
CA THR A 187 -1.03 10.12 -25.79
C THR A 187 -1.30 8.92 -26.70
N LEU A 188 -2.57 8.53 -26.81
CA LEU A 188 -3.05 7.60 -27.83
C LEU A 188 -3.36 8.36 -29.14
N PRO A 189 -3.31 7.67 -30.31
CA PRO A 189 -3.41 8.29 -31.63
C PRO A 189 -4.76 8.93 -31.94
#